data_AF-A0A3D5ZRN9-F1
#
_entry.id   AF-A0A3D5ZRN9-F1
#
_cell.length_a   1.000
_cell.length_b   1.000
_cell.length_c   1.000
_cell.angle_alpha   90.00
_cell.angle_beta   90.00
_cell.angle_gamma   90.00
#
_symmetry.space_group_name_H-M   'P 1'
#
loop_
_entity.id
_entity.type
_entity.pdbx_description
1 polymer ?
#
loop_
_entity_poly.entity_id
_entity_poly.type
_entity_poly.pdbx_seq_one_letter_code
_entity_poly.pdbx_strand_id
1 'polypeptide(L)'
;MTDFKKLIDGFKNCECGQDHECDIKDIRIGSGLVHETGKILAENNFPKKLLFVADKNTLKAADGIVDSLKGYDLTFKIYDNIRVATMDDVKSVEKLLDEGIEGVIAVGTGSVHDPCRLACANKNKPLCLFATAPSMDGFASYSAPIVDGCFKITYPAKCPEVIIGDTKILAAAPAELKSAGFGDMVSKYIAIIDWKVSALLTGESYCEKVCNLTRYAVDNIMKMADKVTADDEETAGMIFESLLLTGIAMSFTKTSRPGSGTEHIQAHYWECKELLQNLVPDFHGTDVGVSTLIILKYYKELAKFEHVKAKKEVNDWNKIYEVYGELAPDVRKLNTPDTITDPINPEDIEKNWEKIREIVASVPSYEECLEAMKKAGCAITYKDIGKKKEFVEEGFKYHPYMRRRLSLKRVSHMLDMDFVKDYKPVD
;
A
#
# COMPACT_ATOMS: atom_id res chain seq x y z
N MET A 1 -15.87 -3.44 16.40
CA MET A 1 -14.86 -4.16 15.62
C MET A 1 -15.54 -5.11 14.66
N THR A 2 -15.02 -5.21 13.45
CA THR A 2 -15.56 -6.06 12.37
C THR A 2 -15.41 -7.55 12.67
N ASP A 3 -16.46 -8.33 12.39
CA ASP A 3 -16.37 -9.79 12.31
C ASP A 3 -15.75 -10.19 10.97
N PHE A 4 -14.42 -10.33 10.94
CA PHE A 4 -13.67 -10.61 9.73
C PHE A 4 -14.02 -11.95 9.08
N LYS A 5 -14.37 -12.97 9.88
CA LYS A 5 -14.77 -14.26 9.34
C LYS A 5 -16.09 -14.13 8.59
N LYS A 6 -17.09 -13.48 9.21
CA LYS A 6 -18.38 -13.20 8.55
C LYS A 6 -18.20 -12.30 7.32
N LEU A 7 -17.29 -11.32 7.38
CA LEU A 7 -16.95 -10.49 6.24
C LEU A 7 -16.40 -11.33 5.08
N ILE A 8 -15.38 -12.15 5.32
CA ILE A 8 -14.76 -13.01 4.30
C ILE A 8 -15.77 -14.02 3.74
N ASP A 9 -16.54 -14.69 4.61
CA ASP A 9 -17.59 -15.61 4.20
C ASP A 9 -18.66 -14.92 3.34
N GLY A 10 -18.92 -13.64 3.61
CA GLY A 10 -19.84 -12.82 2.83
C GLY A 10 -19.41 -12.59 1.39
N PHE A 11 -18.14 -12.82 1.02
CA PHE A 11 -17.64 -12.71 -0.36
C PHE A 11 -17.68 -14.03 -1.15
N LYS A 12 -18.08 -15.15 -0.53
CA LYS A 12 -18.32 -16.41 -1.25
C LYS A 12 -19.40 -16.24 -2.30
N ASN A 13 -19.21 -16.87 -3.47
CA ASN A 13 -20.13 -16.78 -4.62
C ASN A 13 -20.43 -15.34 -5.04
N CYS A 14 -19.39 -14.50 -5.12
CA CYS A 14 -19.57 -13.10 -5.49
C CYS A 14 -20.12 -12.97 -6.93
N GLU A 15 -21.02 -12.01 -7.12
CA GLU A 15 -21.65 -11.72 -8.42
C GLU A 15 -20.65 -11.33 -9.51
N CYS A 16 -19.44 -10.89 -9.15
CA CYS A 16 -18.38 -10.63 -10.11
C CYS A 16 -17.77 -11.90 -10.74
N GLY A 17 -18.13 -13.08 -10.23
CA GLY A 17 -17.65 -14.38 -10.72
C GLY A 17 -16.23 -14.75 -10.31
N GLN A 18 -15.57 -13.94 -9.47
CA GLN A 18 -14.23 -14.24 -8.95
C GLN A 18 -14.26 -14.97 -7.62
N ASP A 19 -13.29 -15.85 -7.43
CA ASP A 19 -13.03 -16.48 -6.13
C ASP A 19 -12.27 -15.51 -5.23
N HIS A 20 -12.96 -15.00 -4.22
CA HIS A 20 -12.41 -14.12 -3.21
C HIS A 20 -11.90 -14.94 -2.03
N GLU A 21 -10.60 -15.26 -2.07
CA GLU A 21 -9.91 -16.04 -1.05
C GLU A 21 -9.00 -15.15 -0.20
N CYS A 22 -8.87 -15.49 1.08
CA CYS A 22 -7.94 -14.86 2.00
C CYS A 22 -7.50 -15.94 3.00
N ASP A 23 -6.19 -16.19 3.10
CA ASP A 23 -5.63 -17.29 3.91
C ASP A 23 -5.65 -17.01 5.43
N ILE A 24 -6.14 -15.83 5.82
CA ILE A 24 -6.25 -15.42 7.22
C ILE A 24 -7.20 -16.35 7.95
N LYS A 25 -6.68 -17.00 8.99
CA LYS A 25 -7.46 -17.84 9.89
C LYS A 25 -7.99 -17.02 11.05
N ASP A 26 -7.19 -16.05 11.52
CA ASP A 26 -7.52 -15.33 12.72
C ASP A 26 -6.99 -13.90 12.78
N ILE A 27 -7.84 -12.99 13.24
CA ILE A 27 -7.50 -11.59 13.50
C ILE A 27 -7.92 -11.27 14.93
N ARG A 28 -6.97 -10.78 15.74
CA ARG A 28 -7.20 -10.34 17.12
C ARG A 28 -6.81 -8.88 17.24
N ILE A 29 -7.80 -8.02 17.46
CA ILE A 29 -7.60 -6.60 17.75
C ILE A 29 -8.16 -6.35 19.14
N GLY A 30 -7.36 -5.79 20.04
CA GLY A 30 -7.78 -5.57 21.42
C GLY A 30 -6.66 -5.09 22.33
N SER A 31 -7.02 -4.75 23.56
CA SER A 31 -6.11 -4.13 24.52
C SER A 31 -5.30 -5.18 25.28
N GLY A 32 -3.96 -5.05 25.31
CA GLY A 32 -3.08 -5.90 26.11
C GLY A 32 -2.83 -7.30 25.53
N LEU A 33 -3.12 -7.53 24.26
CA LEU A 33 -2.89 -8.80 23.55
C LEU A 33 -1.40 -9.21 23.49
N VAL A 34 -0.47 -8.30 23.73
CA VAL A 34 0.96 -8.61 23.88
C VAL A 34 1.21 -9.72 24.90
N HIS A 35 0.43 -9.78 25.98
CA HIS A 35 0.54 -10.80 27.02
C HIS A 35 -0.23 -12.10 26.70
N GLU A 36 -1.08 -12.09 25.68
CA GLU A 36 -1.88 -13.25 25.25
C GLU A 36 -1.36 -13.87 23.94
N THR A 37 -0.29 -13.33 23.36
CA THR A 37 0.19 -13.76 22.04
C THR A 37 0.48 -15.26 21.97
N GLY A 38 1.20 -15.83 22.94
CA GLY A 38 1.44 -17.29 22.96
C GLY A 38 0.17 -18.14 23.12
N LYS A 39 -0.86 -17.63 23.81
CA LYS A 39 -2.17 -18.29 23.92
C LYS A 39 -2.92 -18.24 22.59
N ILE A 40 -2.97 -17.08 21.94
CA ILE A 40 -3.60 -16.89 20.62
C ILE A 40 -2.95 -17.83 19.58
N LEU A 41 -1.62 -17.93 19.58
CA LEU A 41 -0.91 -18.86 18.70
C LEU A 41 -1.26 -20.33 18.99
N ALA A 42 -1.43 -20.70 20.26
CA ALA A 42 -1.82 -22.06 20.64
C ALA A 42 -3.25 -22.40 20.18
N GLU A 43 -4.20 -21.47 20.35
CA GLU A 43 -5.60 -21.60 19.87
C GLU A 43 -5.67 -21.82 18.35
N ASN A 44 -4.72 -21.24 17.61
CA ASN A 44 -4.61 -21.37 16.16
C ASN A 44 -3.77 -22.56 15.68
N ASN A 45 -3.36 -23.46 16.58
CA ASN A 45 -2.48 -24.59 16.29
C ASN A 45 -1.18 -24.17 15.60
N PHE A 46 -0.64 -23.00 15.95
CA PHE A 46 0.59 -22.49 15.37
C PHE A 46 1.81 -23.31 15.85
N PRO A 47 2.82 -23.56 15.00
CA PRO A 47 3.97 -24.39 15.34
C PRO A 47 4.76 -23.87 16.54
N LYS A 48 5.52 -24.75 17.19
CA LYS A 48 6.26 -24.42 18.42
C LYS A 48 7.67 -23.90 18.18
N LYS A 49 8.33 -24.28 17.07
CA LYS A 49 9.66 -23.78 16.70
C LYS A 49 9.54 -22.56 15.80
N LEU A 50 9.73 -21.37 16.36
CA LEU A 50 9.47 -20.10 15.69
C LEU A 50 10.74 -19.31 15.46
N LEU A 51 10.81 -18.68 14.29
CA LEU A 51 11.66 -17.53 14.07
C LEU A 51 10.91 -16.28 14.54
N PHE A 52 11.47 -15.60 15.53
CA PHE A 52 11.00 -14.32 16.04
C PHE A 52 11.78 -13.20 15.34
N VAL A 53 11.07 -12.37 14.56
CA VAL A 53 11.67 -11.27 13.80
C VAL A 53 11.13 -9.93 14.30
N ALA A 54 12.02 -9.01 14.67
CA ALA A 54 11.67 -7.66 15.11
C ALA A 54 12.82 -6.69 14.87
N ASP A 55 12.62 -5.41 15.14
CA ASP A 55 13.72 -4.48 15.40
C ASP A 55 13.75 -4.08 16.88
N LYS A 56 14.82 -3.38 17.30
CA LYS A 56 14.99 -2.94 18.70
C LYS A 56 13.85 -2.06 19.21
N ASN A 57 13.27 -1.21 18.36
CA ASN A 57 12.19 -0.32 18.74
C ASN A 57 10.87 -1.08 18.86
N THR A 58 10.56 -1.96 17.92
CA THR A 58 9.31 -2.73 17.91
C THR A 58 9.31 -3.80 19.01
N LEU A 59 10.46 -4.41 19.31
CA LEU A 59 10.62 -5.30 20.45
C LEU A 59 10.40 -4.58 21.78
N LYS A 60 10.92 -3.35 21.90
CA LYS A 60 10.67 -2.51 23.08
C LYS A 60 9.21 -2.09 23.20
N ALA A 61 8.54 -1.78 22.09
CA ALA A 61 7.12 -1.42 22.07
C ALA A 61 6.24 -2.61 22.46
N ALA A 62 6.62 -3.82 22.07
CA ALA A 62 5.94 -5.06 22.40
C ALA A 62 6.48 -5.71 23.69
N ASP A 63 6.74 -4.91 24.73
CA ASP A 63 7.22 -5.43 26.01
C ASP A 63 6.26 -6.49 26.59
N GLY A 64 6.83 -7.59 27.07
CA GLY A 64 6.09 -8.77 27.52
C GLY A 64 5.74 -9.80 26.43
N ILE A 65 5.97 -9.54 25.14
CA ILE A 65 5.65 -10.51 24.08
C ILE A 65 6.48 -11.79 24.18
N VAL A 66 7.77 -11.67 24.50
CA VAL A 66 8.69 -12.81 24.68
C VAL A 66 8.26 -13.65 25.88
N ASP A 67 7.81 -13.00 26.97
CA ASP A 67 7.28 -13.69 28.15
C ASP A 67 6.01 -14.47 27.83
N SER A 68 5.13 -13.92 26.99
CA SER A 68 3.92 -14.62 26.53
C SER A 68 4.25 -15.88 25.69
N LEU A 69 5.45 -15.94 25.11
CA LEU A 69 5.92 -17.00 24.22
C LEU A 69 6.84 -18.02 24.91
N LYS A 70 6.96 -18.03 26.25
CA LYS A 70 7.81 -18.99 26.99
C LYS A 70 7.58 -20.47 26.67
N GLY A 71 6.40 -20.83 26.17
CA GLY A 71 6.07 -22.19 25.71
C GLY A 71 6.42 -22.49 24.25
N TYR A 72 7.25 -21.66 23.62
CA TYR A 72 7.74 -21.78 22.24
C TYR A 72 9.27 -21.82 22.21
N ASP A 73 9.83 -22.52 21.23
CA ASP A 73 11.27 -22.55 20.95
C ASP A 73 11.58 -21.42 19.96
N LEU A 74 12.27 -20.38 20.43
CA LEU A 74 12.45 -19.12 19.69
C LEU A 74 13.89 -18.97 19.20
N THR A 75 14.03 -18.83 17.88
CA THR A 75 15.25 -18.27 17.25
C THR A 75 15.01 -16.80 16.96
N PHE A 76 15.95 -15.93 17.33
CA PHE A 76 15.77 -14.47 17.21
C PHE A 76 16.53 -13.89 16.02
N LYS A 77 15.84 -13.05 15.24
CA LYS A 77 16.44 -12.13 14.27
C LYS A 77 15.99 -10.71 14.61
N ILE A 78 16.85 -9.99 15.32
CA ILE A 78 16.58 -8.62 15.77
C ILE A 78 17.43 -7.65 14.95
N TYR A 79 16.77 -6.78 14.19
CA TYR A 79 17.43 -5.68 13.48
C TYR A 79 17.74 -4.53 14.43
N ASP A 80 18.84 -3.80 14.20
CA ASP A 80 19.12 -2.57 14.93
C ASP A 80 18.07 -1.50 14.61
N ASN A 81 17.78 -1.34 13.33
CA ASN A 81 16.70 -0.54 12.77
C ASN A 81 16.47 -1.03 11.33
N ILE A 82 15.22 -1.17 10.91
CA ILE A 82 14.87 -1.54 9.53
C ILE A 82 13.81 -0.58 9.00
N ARG A 83 14.21 0.25 8.03
CA ARG A 83 13.32 1.25 7.39
C ARG A 83 12.90 0.87 5.98
N VAL A 84 13.64 -0.04 5.37
CA VAL A 84 13.44 -0.48 3.98
C VAL A 84 13.51 -2.00 3.97
N ALA A 85 12.50 -2.65 3.41
CA ALA A 85 12.49 -4.09 3.18
C ALA A 85 13.27 -4.40 1.90
N THR A 86 14.40 -5.08 2.01
CA THR A 86 15.25 -5.44 0.87
C THR A 86 15.22 -6.93 0.56
N MET A 87 15.63 -7.30 -0.66
CA MET A 87 15.78 -8.71 -1.03
C MET A 87 16.84 -9.44 -0.18
N ASP A 88 17.81 -8.71 0.38
CA ASP A 88 18.80 -9.30 1.28
C ASP A 88 18.21 -9.60 2.66
N ASP A 89 17.25 -8.79 3.14
CA ASP A 89 16.48 -9.11 4.35
C ASP A 89 15.65 -10.38 4.16
N VAL A 90 15.02 -10.53 2.98
CA VAL A 90 14.26 -11.74 2.61
C VAL A 90 15.18 -12.96 2.65
N LYS A 91 16.31 -12.93 1.95
CA LYS A 91 17.30 -14.03 1.95
C LYS A 91 17.82 -14.34 3.36
N SER A 92 18.00 -13.32 4.19
CA SER A 92 18.43 -13.50 5.57
C SER A 92 17.37 -14.23 6.41
N VAL A 93 16.09 -13.92 6.23
CA VAL A 93 14.99 -14.66 6.89
C VAL A 93 14.90 -16.09 6.35
N GLU A 94 14.99 -16.27 5.03
CA GLU A 94 14.96 -17.58 4.37
C GLU A 94 16.06 -18.52 4.85
N LYS A 95 17.28 -18.01 5.03
CA LYS A 95 18.40 -18.79 5.54
C LYS A 95 18.11 -19.36 6.93
N LEU A 96 17.53 -18.56 7.83
CA LEU A 96 17.14 -19.02 9.17
C LEU A 96 15.97 -20.00 9.11
N LEU A 97 15.04 -19.81 8.16
CA LEU A 97 13.94 -20.75 7.95
C LEU A 97 14.41 -22.15 7.54
N ASP A 98 15.58 -22.26 6.90
CA ASP A 98 16.19 -23.54 6.52
C ASP A 98 16.81 -24.30 7.73
N GLU A 99 16.95 -23.66 8.90
CA GLU A 99 17.54 -24.24 10.11
C GLU A 99 16.54 -25.04 10.98
N GLY A 100 15.47 -25.56 10.36
CA GLY A 100 14.46 -26.37 11.06
C GLY A 100 13.36 -25.56 11.75
N ILE A 101 13.26 -24.26 11.45
CA ILE A 101 12.15 -23.40 11.89
C ILE A 101 10.84 -23.86 11.24
N GLU A 102 9.77 -23.87 12.03
CA GLU A 102 8.45 -24.35 11.61
C GLU A 102 7.46 -23.23 11.30
N GLY A 103 7.68 -22.01 11.81
CA GLY A 103 6.87 -20.82 11.50
C GLY A 103 7.56 -19.51 11.90
N VAL A 104 6.96 -18.38 11.54
CA VAL A 104 7.50 -17.04 11.83
C VAL A 104 6.49 -16.24 12.64
N ILE A 105 6.97 -15.54 13.66
CA ILE A 105 6.28 -14.39 14.25
C ILE A 105 7.09 -13.13 13.95
N ALA A 106 6.48 -12.20 13.21
CA ALA A 106 7.07 -10.91 12.90
C ALA A 106 6.41 -9.84 13.77
N VAL A 107 7.21 -9.10 14.55
CA VAL A 107 6.76 -8.11 15.54
C VAL A 107 7.22 -6.74 15.07
N GLY A 108 6.31 -5.98 14.50
CA GLY A 108 6.66 -4.74 13.82
C GLY A 108 5.54 -4.18 12.97
N THR A 109 5.91 -3.63 11.82
CA THR A 109 5.03 -3.15 10.76
C THR A 109 5.85 -3.17 9.46
N GLY A 110 5.25 -2.85 8.31
CA GLY A 110 5.99 -2.42 7.12
C GLY A 110 7.25 -3.23 6.78
N SER A 111 8.37 -2.56 7.00
CA SER A 111 9.75 -3.00 6.77
C SER A 111 10.16 -4.29 7.49
N VAL A 112 9.59 -4.59 8.66
CA VAL A 112 9.81 -5.87 9.37
C VAL A 112 8.97 -6.98 8.76
N HIS A 113 7.70 -6.67 8.43
CA HIS A 113 6.73 -7.67 7.99
C HIS A 113 7.00 -8.14 6.56
N ASP A 114 7.29 -7.23 5.64
CA ASP A 114 7.38 -7.54 4.22
C ASP A 114 8.46 -8.60 3.87
N PRO A 115 9.69 -8.55 4.44
CA PRO A 115 10.67 -9.61 4.22
C PRO A 115 10.20 -10.97 4.74
N CYS A 116 9.53 -11.01 5.90
CA CYS A 116 8.98 -12.24 6.46
C CYS A 116 7.84 -12.80 5.60
N ARG A 117 6.96 -11.94 5.07
CA ARG A 117 5.86 -12.34 4.20
C ARG A 117 6.35 -12.99 2.91
N LEU A 118 7.38 -12.42 2.27
CA LEU A 118 7.96 -13.01 1.07
C LEU A 118 8.73 -14.30 1.38
N ALA A 119 9.58 -14.30 2.42
CA ALA A 119 10.33 -15.49 2.82
C ALA A 119 9.40 -16.67 3.19
N CYS A 120 8.31 -16.41 3.93
CA CYS A 120 7.34 -17.43 4.27
C CYS A 120 6.55 -17.94 3.06
N ALA A 121 6.29 -17.10 2.06
CA ALA A 121 5.70 -17.56 0.79
C ALA A 121 6.66 -18.51 0.06
N ASN A 122 7.93 -18.11 -0.09
CA ASN A 122 8.95 -18.89 -0.78
C ASN A 122 9.25 -20.23 -0.09
N LYS A 123 9.23 -20.27 1.24
CA LYS A 123 9.53 -21.45 2.05
C LYS A 123 8.29 -22.22 2.52
N ASN A 124 7.09 -21.78 2.14
CA ASN A 124 5.80 -22.32 2.57
C ASN A 124 5.72 -22.50 4.11
N LYS A 125 6.04 -21.45 4.87
CA LYS A 125 6.03 -21.45 6.34
C LYS A 125 4.84 -20.66 6.89
N PRO A 126 4.14 -21.12 7.94
CA PRO A 126 3.16 -20.33 8.68
C PRO A 126 3.72 -18.99 9.14
N LEU A 127 2.88 -17.96 9.14
CA LEU A 127 3.23 -16.59 9.50
C LEU A 127 2.19 -15.98 10.44
N CYS A 128 2.68 -15.43 11.54
CA CYS A 128 1.95 -14.54 12.43
C CYS A 128 2.53 -13.13 12.35
N LEU A 129 1.68 -12.13 12.17
CA LEU A 129 2.06 -10.73 12.27
C LEU A 129 1.55 -10.14 13.59
N PHE A 130 2.45 -9.56 14.38
CA PHE A 130 2.11 -8.76 15.54
C PHE A 130 2.39 -7.28 15.21
N ALA A 131 1.33 -6.52 14.98
CA ALA A 131 1.41 -5.12 14.59
C ALA A 131 1.76 -4.22 15.77
N THR A 132 2.77 -3.37 15.60
CA THR A 132 3.22 -2.39 16.61
C THR A 132 2.92 -0.94 16.21
N ALA A 133 2.50 -0.70 14.97
CA ALA A 133 2.02 0.60 14.49
C ALA A 133 1.08 0.44 13.28
N PRO A 134 0.00 1.23 13.18
CA PRO A 134 -0.91 1.20 12.04
C PRO A 134 -0.45 2.16 10.93
N SER A 135 0.62 1.80 10.20
CA SER A 135 1.34 2.72 9.29
C SER A 135 1.18 2.46 7.79
N MET A 136 0.68 1.29 7.39
CA MET A 136 0.48 0.88 5.98
C MET A 136 -0.49 -0.31 5.90
N ASP A 137 -1.04 -0.60 4.72
CA ASP A 137 -2.10 -1.62 4.54
C ASP A 137 -1.63 -3.04 4.15
N GLY A 138 -0.32 -3.28 4.13
CA GLY A 138 0.24 -4.55 3.69
C GLY A 138 0.03 -5.75 4.63
N PHE A 139 -0.57 -5.57 5.83
CA PHE A 139 -0.75 -6.65 6.81
C PHE A 139 -1.47 -7.88 6.25
N ALA A 140 -2.56 -7.66 5.52
CA ALA A 140 -3.48 -8.69 5.05
C ALA A 140 -3.46 -8.86 3.52
N SER A 141 -2.52 -8.23 2.82
CA SER A 141 -2.48 -8.22 1.36
C SER A 141 -1.89 -9.50 0.76
N TYR A 142 -2.05 -9.67 -0.56
CA TYR A 142 -1.46 -10.78 -1.33
C TYR A 142 0.01 -10.53 -1.74
N SER A 143 0.55 -9.34 -1.49
CA SER A 143 1.88 -8.96 -1.99
C SER A 143 2.69 -8.13 -1.00
N ALA A 144 4.01 -8.20 -1.13
CA ALA A 144 4.95 -7.38 -0.38
C ALA A 144 5.81 -6.53 -1.33
N PRO A 145 5.90 -5.20 -1.13
CA PRO A 145 6.88 -4.37 -1.83
C PRO A 145 8.27 -4.61 -1.25
N ILE A 146 9.19 -5.14 -2.06
CA ILE A 146 10.59 -5.40 -1.68
C ILE A 146 11.50 -4.62 -2.62
N VAL A 147 12.53 -4.00 -2.05
CA VAL A 147 13.58 -3.33 -2.82
C VAL A 147 14.61 -4.36 -3.28
N ASP A 148 14.82 -4.43 -4.59
CA ASP A 148 15.86 -5.24 -5.23
C ASP A 148 16.62 -4.33 -6.20
N GLY A 149 17.92 -4.13 -5.99
CA GLY A 149 18.72 -3.21 -6.81
C GLY A 149 18.22 -1.75 -6.83
N CYS A 150 17.77 -1.22 -5.68
CA CYS A 150 17.13 0.10 -5.56
C CYS A 150 15.79 0.27 -6.31
N PHE A 151 15.26 -0.78 -6.94
CA PHE A 151 13.95 -0.78 -7.55
C PHE A 151 12.95 -1.50 -6.63
N LYS A 152 11.85 -0.83 -6.28
CA LYS A 152 10.79 -1.43 -5.47
C LYS A 152 9.92 -2.31 -6.37
N ILE A 153 9.96 -3.62 -6.15
CA ILE A 153 9.19 -4.63 -6.87
C ILE A 153 8.12 -5.19 -5.94
N THR A 154 6.90 -5.36 -6.45
CA THR A 154 5.80 -5.99 -5.71
C THR A 154 5.82 -7.49 -5.99
N TYR A 155 6.21 -8.29 -4.99
CA TYR A 155 6.24 -9.75 -5.09
C TYR A 155 4.96 -10.36 -4.53
N PRO A 156 4.41 -11.43 -5.14
CA PRO A 156 3.44 -12.29 -4.47
C PRO A 156 4.02 -12.76 -3.14
N ALA A 157 3.31 -12.53 -2.06
CA ALA A 157 3.79 -12.77 -0.71
C ALA A 157 2.70 -13.42 0.14
N LYS A 158 3.08 -13.95 1.29
CA LYS A 158 2.15 -14.68 2.13
C LYS A 158 1.14 -13.73 2.77
N CYS A 159 -0.15 -14.05 2.61
CA CYS A 159 -1.18 -13.55 3.51
C CYS A 159 -1.06 -14.33 4.84
N PRO A 160 -0.83 -13.67 5.98
CA PRO A 160 -0.53 -14.36 7.24
C PRO A 160 -1.74 -15.13 7.76
N GLU A 161 -1.51 -16.27 8.42
CA GLU A 161 -2.59 -17.04 9.04
C GLU A 161 -3.15 -16.32 10.28
N VAL A 162 -2.31 -15.62 11.03
CA VAL A 162 -2.69 -14.92 12.26
C VAL A 162 -2.20 -13.47 12.22
N ILE A 163 -3.10 -12.53 12.53
CA ILE A 163 -2.76 -11.12 12.72
C ILE A 163 -3.21 -10.65 14.10
N ILE A 164 -2.31 -10.03 14.84
CA ILE A 164 -2.55 -9.52 16.18
C ILE A 164 -2.24 -8.03 16.20
N GLY A 165 -3.19 -7.21 16.66
CA GLY A 165 -3.03 -5.79 16.90
C GLY A 165 -3.39 -5.45 18.33
N ASP A 166 -2.39 -5.16 19.16
CA ASP A 166 -2.61 -4.67 20.52
C ASP A 166 -2.93 -3.17 20.49
N THR A 167 -4.16 -2.78 20.83
CA THR A 167 -4.62 -1.40 20.70
C THR A 167 -3.85 -0.42 21.58
N LYS A 168 -3.29 -0.86 22.72
CA LYS A 168 -2.40 -0.01 23.55
C LYS A 168 -1.11 0.31 22.84
N ILE A 169 -0.50 -0.71 22.23
CA ILE A 169 0.76 -0.54 21.49
C ILE A 169 0.52 0.30 20.24
N LEU A 170 -0.57 0.03 19.51
CA LEU A 170 -0.95 0.80 18.32
C LEU A 170 -1.23 2.27 18.64
N ALA A 171 -1.88 2.56 19.77
CA ALA A 171 -2.16 3.93 20.22
C ALA A 171 -0.89 4.68 20.66
N ALA A 172 0.00 3.98 21.38
CA ALA A 172 1.28 4.51 21.82
C ALA A 172 2.31 4.66 20.69
N ALA A 173 2.04 4.14 19.48
CA ALA A 173 2.92 4.32 18.34
C ALA A 173 3.16 5.80 18.02
N PRO A 174 4.36 6.18 17.52
CA PRO A 174 4.67 7.54 17.12
C PRO A 174 3.57 8.16 16.24
N ALA A 175 3.20 9.41 16.54
CA ALA A 175 2.14 10.11 15.82
C ALA A 175 2.38 10.16 14.30
N GLU A 176 3.63 10.29 13.88
CA GLU A 176 4.03 10.26 12.47
C GLU A 176 3.68 8.94 11.77
N LEU A 177 3.77 7.79 12.45
CA LEU A 177 3.42 6.49 11.88
C LEU A 177 1.91 6.32 11.74
N LYS A 178 1.14 6.80 12.73
CA LYS A 178 -0.34 6.83 12.65
C LYS A 178 -0.80 7.77 11.53
N SER A 179 -0.14 8.92 11.39
CA SER A 179 -0.40 9.90 10.32
C SER A 179 -0.02 9.34 8.94
N ALA A 180 1.08 8.58 8.84
CA ALA A 180 1.45 7.88 7.62
C ALA A 180 0.39 6.84 7.23
N GLY A 181 -0.11 6.03 8.17
CA GLY A 181 -1.19 5.08 7.91
C GLY A 181 -2.50 5.76 7.48
N PHE A 182 -2.81 6.92 8.05
CA PHE A 182 -3.94 7.73 7.58
C PHE A 182 -3.72 8.24 6.15
N GLY A 183 -2.54 8.78 5.84
CA GLY A 183 -2.18 9.22 4.49
C GLY A 183 -2.28 8.10 3.46
N ASP A 184 -1.81 6.90 3.83
CA ASP A 184 -1.99 5.69 3.05
C ASP A 184 -3.47 5.36 2.85
N MET A 185 -4.32 5.43 3.89
CA MET A 185 -5.75 5.19 3.76
C MET A 185 -6.47 6.16 2.81
N VAL A 186 -6.14 7.46 2.84
CA VAL A 186 -6.77 8.46 1.96
C VAL A 186 -6.45 8.19 0.48
N SER A 187 -5.29 7.57 0.20
CA SER A 187 -4.86 7.18 -1.14
C SER A 187 -5.86 6.27 -1.87
N LYS A 188 -6.66 5.51 -1.11
CA LYS A 188 -7.61 4.52 -1.63
C LYS A 188 -8.64 5.17 -2.56
N TYR A 189 -8.93 6.46 -2.39
CA TYR A 189 -9.77 7.21 -3.31
C TYR A 189 -9.18 7.28 -4.73
N ILE A 190 -7.87 7.49 -4.86
CA ILE A 190 -7.20 7.47 -6.16
C ILE A 190 -7.14 6.05 -6.72
N ALA A 191 -6.82 5.06 -5.88
CA ALA A 191 -6.83 3.65 -6.28
C ALA A 191 -8.19 3.22 -6.87
N ILE A 192 -9.30 3.64 -6.24
CA ILE A 192 -10.67 3.42 -6.72
C ILE A 192 -10.91 4.11 -8.06
N ILE A 193 -10.52 5.38 -8.22
CA ILE A 193 -10.65 6.10 -9.50
C ILE A 193 -9.89 5.35 -10.59
N ASP A 194 -8.61 5.05 -10.36
CA ASP A 194 -7.74 4.44 -11.35
C ASP A 194 -8.20 3.03 -11.74
N TRP A 195 -8.69 2.24 -10.78
CA TRP A 195 -9.21 0.91 -11.06
C TRP A 195 -10.50 0.97 -11.89
N LYS A 196 -11.44 1.86 -11.52
CA LYS A 196 -12.68 2.05 -12.30
C LYS A 196 -12.41 2.55 -13.72
N VAL A 197 -11.53 3.54 -13.88
CA VAL A 197 -11.15 4.08 -15.20
C VAL A 197 -10.50 3.01 -16.06
N SER A 198 -9.59 2.23 -15.47
CA SER A 198 -8.90 1.18 -16.20
C SER A 198 -9.83 0.02 -16.56
N ALA A 199 -10.73 -0.40 -15.69
CA ALA A 199 -11.78 -1.38 -16.02
C ALA A 199 -12.70 -0.88 -17.14
N LEU A 200 -13.08 0.40 -17.12
CA LEU A 200 -13.92 1.04 -18.13
C LEU A 200 -13.26 1.05 -19.52
N LEU A 201 -11.95 1.29 -19.60
CA LEU A 201 -11.23 1.45 -20.87
C LEU A 201 -10.58 0.16 -21.38
N THR A 202 -10.27 -0.79 -20.51
CA THR A 202 -9.54 -2.01 -20.87
C THR A 202 -10.36 -3.29 -20.72
N GLY A 203 -11.47 -3.22 -19.98
CA GLY A 203 -12.21 -4.42 -19.57
C GLY A 203 -11.43 -5.30 -18.58
N GLU A 204 -10.38 -4.78 -17.93
CA GLU A 204 -9.70 -5.52 -16.87
C GLU A 204 -10.68 -5.92 -15.76
N SER A 205 -10.30 -6.95 -15.01
CA SER A 205 -11.07 -7.43 -13.88
C SER A 205 -11.37 -6.33 -12.87
N TYR A 206 -12.64 -6.23 -12.49
CA TYR A 206 -13.15 -5.31 -11.49
C TYR A 206 -14.28 -5.97 -10.68
N CYS A 207 -14.23 -5.83 -9.36
CA CYS A 207 -15.28 -6.28 -8.47
C CYS A 207 -15.83 -5.10 -7.68
N GLU A 208 -17.09 -4.73 -7.96
CA GLU A 208 -17.76 -3.61 -7.30
C GLU A 208 -17.88 -3.82 -5.79
N LYS A 209 -18.12 -5.05 -5.35
CA LYS A 209 -18.21 -5.39 -3.92
C LYS A 209 -16.89 -5.16 -3.19
N VAL A 210 -15.76 -5.51 -3.81
CA VAL A 210 -14.42 -5.25 -3.24
C VAL A 210 -14.09 -3.74 -3.27
N CYS A 211 -14.47 -3.04 -4.34
CA CYS A 211 -14.36 -1.59 -4.39
C CYS A 211 -15.15 -0.92 -3.26
N ASN A 212 -16.37 -1.38 -2.99
CA ASN A 212 -17.22 -0.86 -1.90
C ASN A 212 -16.64 -1.16 -0.52
N LEU A 213 -16.01 -2.33 -0.32
CA LEU A 213 -15.29 -2.64 0.92
C LEU A 213 -14.14 -1.66 1.16
N THR A 214 -13.34 -1.41 0.13
CA THR A 214 -12.23 -0.44 0.18
C THR A 214 -12.76 0.96 0.49
N ARG A 215 -13.85 1.36 -0.18
CA ARG A 215 -14.50 2.65 0.03
C ARG A 215 -15.01 2.82 1.46
N TYR A 216 -15.67 1.78 1.99
CA TYR A 216 -16.15 1.75 3.37
C TYR A 216 -15.02 1.93 4.38
N ALA A 217 -13.87 1.26 4.16
CA ALA A 217 -12.71 1.36 5.04
C ALA A 217 -12.18 2.80 5.12
N VAL A 218 -11.94 3.45 3.97
CA VAL A 218 -11.42 4.84 3.96
C VAL A 218 -12.44 5.85 4.48
N ASP A 219 -13.72 5.73 4.13
CA ASP A 219 -14.77 6.67 4.57
C ASP A 219 -14.96 6.66 6.10
N ASN A 220 -14.73 5.53 6.75
CA ASN A 220 -14.81 5.45 8.20
C ASN A 220 -13.64 6.14 8.88
N ILE A 221 -12.43 5.99 8.35
CA ILE A 221 -11.24 6.64 8.90
C ILE A 221 -11.27 8.15 8.74
N MET A 222 -11.80 8.65 7.61
CA MET A 222 -11.99 10.09 7.38
C MET A 222 -12.78 10.78 8.50
N LYS A 223 -13.71 10.07 9.16
CA LYS A 223 -14.53 10.61 10.28
C LYS A 223 -13.74 10.76 11.58
N MET A 224 -12.56 10.15 11.67
CA MET A 224 -11.72 10.09 12.89
C MET A 224 -10.44 10.91 12.76
N ALA A 225 -10.33 11.72 11.69
CA ALA A 225 -9.13 12.46 11.35
C ALA A 225 -8.56 13.32 12.50
N ASP A 226 -9.43 13.91 13.33
CA ASP A 226 -9.05 14.76 14.47
C ASP A 226 -8.45 14.00 15.66
N LYS A 227 -8.50 12.67 15.66
CA LYS A 227 -7.99 11.82 16.74
C LYS A 227 -6.75 11.00 16.37
N VAL A 228 -6.31 11.02 15.12
CA VAL A 228 -5.24 10.13 14.59
C VAL A 228 -3.94 10.23 15.38
N THR A 229 -3.55 11.44 15.79
CA THR A 229 -2.29 11.67 16.51
C THR A 229 -2.39 11.37 18.01
N ALA A 230 -3.60 11.23 18.54
CA ALA A 230 -3.83 10.99 19.97
C ALA A 230 -3.42 9.56 20.37
N ASP A 231 -3.04 9.40 21.63
CA ASP A 231 -2.89 8.10 22.27
C ASP A 231 -4.28 7.58 22.66
N ASP A 232 -5.02 7.11 21.66
CA ASP A 232 -6.41 6.67 21.77
C ASP A 232 -6.57 5.26 21.15
N GLU A 233 -6.81 4.27 22.00
CA GLU A 233 -6.92 2.86 21.62
C GLU A 233 -8.03 2.61 20.59
N GLU A 234 -9.17 3.28 20.72
CA GLU A 234 -10.29 3.15 19.79
C GLU A 234 -9.90 3.62 18.39
N THR A 235 -9.32 4.81 18.28
CA THR A 235 -8.87 5.38 17.00
C THR A 235 -7.76 4.54 16.38
N ALA A 236 -6.73 4.15 17.15
CA ALA A 236 -5.64 3.33 16.64
C ALA A 236 -6.13 1.95 16.18
N GLY A 237 -7.04 1.33 16.93
CA GLY A 237 -7.69 0.07 16.56
C GLY A 237 -8.51 0.19 15.27
N MET A 238 -9.25 1.29 15.09
CA MET A 238 -10.02 1.53 13.87
C MET A 238 -9.14 1.78 12.64
N ILE A 239 -8.04 2.55 12.77
CA ILE A 239 -7.05 2.74 11.70
C ILE A 239 -6.49 1.38 11.29
N PHE A 240 -6.06 0.57 12.26
CA PHE A 240 -5.53 -0.77 12.00
C PHE A 240 -6.57 -1.68 11.33
N GLU A 241 -7.82 -1.70 11.83
CA GLU A 241 -8.92 -2.45 11.24
C GLU A 241 -9.14 -2.06 9.77
N SER A 242 -9.11 -0.76 9.47
CA SER A 242 -9.36 -0.26 8.12
C SER A 242 -8.23 -0.60 7.15
N LEU A 243 -6.98 -0.54 7.60
CA LEU A 243 -5.81 -1.02 6.86
C LEU A 243 -5.88 -2.54 6.59
N LEU A 244 -6.44 -3.32 7.53
CA LEU A 244 -6.68 -4.75 7.31
C LEU A 244 -7.75 -4.99 6.25
N LEU A 245 -8.84 -4.21 6.25
CA LEU A 245 -9.89 -4.33 5.23
C LEU A 245 -9.36 -4.07 3.82
N THR A 246 -8.48 -3.08 3.64
CA THR A 246 -7.86 -2.82 2.34
C THR A 246 -6.84 -3.90 1.96
N GLY A 247 -6.09 -4.44 2.93
CA GLY A 247 -5.27 -5.64 2.74
C GLY A 247 -6.08 -6.84 2.25
N ILE A 248 -7.20 -7.16 2.91
CA ILE A 248 -8.11 -8.23 2.52
C ILE A 248 -8.69 -7.99 1.12
N ALA A 249 -9.07 -6.74 0.79
CA ALA A 249 -9.54 -6.38 -0.54
C ALA A 249 -8.49 -6.69 -1.63
N MET A 250 -7.22 -6.39 -1.38
CA MET A 250 -6.13 -6.76 -2.29
C MET A 250 -5.97 -8.28 -2.41
N SER A 251 -6.13 -9.03 -1.31
CA SER A 251 -6.11 -10.49 -1.34
C SER A 251 -7.24 -11.09 -2.18
N PHE A 252 -8.46 -10.58 -2.03
CA PHE A 252 -9.62 -11.00 -2.82
C PHE A 252 -9.47 -10.83 -4.32
N THR A 253 -8.71 -9.83 -4.76
CA THR A 253 -8.50 -9.55 -6.19
C THR A 253 -7.19 -10.13 -6.71
N LYS A 254 -6.30 -10.61 -5.83
CA LYS A 254 -4.93 -11.02 -6.15
C LYS A 254 -4.15 -9.93 -6.90
N THR A 255 -4.51 -8.67 -6.67
CA THR A 255 -3.85 -7.48 -7.21
C THR A 255 -3.82 -6.38 -6.17
N SER A 256 -2.95 -5.39 -6.34
CA SER A 256 -2.96 -4.19 -5.51
C SER A 256 -3.99 -3.14 -5.94
N ARG A 257 -4.84 -3.40 -6.95
CA ARG A 257 -5.80 -2.40 -7.49
C ARG A 257 -6.67 -1.73 -6.42
N PRO A 258 -7.20 -2.44 -5.40
CA PRO A 258 -8.00 -1.80 -4.36
C PRO A 258 -7.23 -0.80 -3.49
N GLY A 259 -5.94 -1.07 -3.21
CA GLY A 259 -5.15 -0.27 -2.27
C GLY A 259 -4.18 0.71 -2.93
N SER A 260 -3.88 0.56 -4.23
CA SER A 260 -2.75 1.23 -4.88
C SER A 260 -3.10 1.69 -6.30
N GLY A 261 -3.06 3.01 -6.52
CA GLY A 261 -3.19 3.65 -7.83
C GLY A 261 -1.92 4.40 -8.24
N THR A 262 -2.10 5.47 -9.01
CA THR A 262 -1.02 6.34 -9.50
C THR A 262 -0.28 7.05 -8.37
N GLU A 263 -0.94 7.32 -7.25
CA GLU A 263 -0.37 7.94 -6.05
C GLU A 263 0.71 7.07 -5.41
N HIS A 264 0.50 5.75 -5.36
CA HIS A 264 1.50 4.80 -4.90
C HIS A 264 2.66 4.67 -5.88
N ILE A 265 2.38 4.69 -7.18
CA ILE A 265 3.44 4.58 -8.20
C ILE A 265 4.35 5.81 -8.14
N GLN A 266 3.79 7.00 -7.89
CA GLN A 266 4.56 8.22 -7.71
C GLN A 266 5.37 8.21 -6.40
N ALA A 267 4.81 7.71 -5.28
CA ALA A 267 5.58 7.50 -4.05
C ALA A 267 6.74 6.53 -4.27
N HIS A 268 6.49 5.38 -4.91
CA HIS A 268 7.54 4.43 -5.27
C HIS A 268 8.65 5.02 -6.14
N TYR A 269 8.29 5.92 -7.06
CA TYR A 269 9.26 6.65 -7.87
C TYR A 269 10.21 7.46 -7.00
N TRP A 270 9.68 8.22 -6.05
CA TRP A 270 10.51 9.03 -5.14
C TRP A 270 11.43 8.16 -4.30
N GLU A 271 10.86 7.13 -3.66
CA GLU A 271 11.62 6.21 -2.81
C GLU A 271 12.75 5.53 -3.57
N CYS A 272 12.51 5.04 -4.80
CA CYS A 272 13.54 4.38 -5.60
C CYS A 272 14.67 5.35 -6.01
N LYS A 273 14.33 6.60 -6.34
CA LYS A 273 15.31 7.62 -6.72
C LYS A 273 16.12 8.15 -5.54
N GLU A 274 15.55 8.14 -4.34
CA GLU A 274 16.25 8.42 -3.08
C GLU A 274 17.20 7.26 -2.71
N LEU A 275 16.76 6.01 -2.87
CA LEU A 275 17.59 4.82 -2.65
C LEU A 275 18.83 4.79 -3.55
N LEU A 276 18.69 5.17 -4.84
CA LEU A 276 19.84 5.33 -5.74
C LEU A 276 20.88 6.35 -5.24
N GLN A 277 20.46 7.32 -4.42
CA GLN A 277 21.33 8.33 -3.82
C GLN A 277 21.83 7.90 -2.44
N ASN A 278 21.59 6.66 -2.03
CA ASN A 278 21.88 6.13 -0.69
C ASN A 278 21.16 6.92 0.42
N LEU A 279 19.99 7.48 0.12
CA LEU A 279 19.12 8.13 1.09
C LEU A 279 18.11 7.12 1.63
N VAL A 280 17.70 7.30 2.88
CA VAL A 280 16.59 6.57 3.47
C VAL A 280 15.30 7.31 3.13
N PRO A 281 14.36 6.70 2.40
CA PRO A 281 13.10 7.34 2.08
C PRO A 281 12.26 7.66 3.33
N ASP A 282 11.30 8.56 3.15
CA ASP A 282 10.26 8.82 4.15
C ASP A 282 9.44 7.55 4.45
N PHE A 283 8.58 7.63 5.46
CA PHE A 283 7.61 6.55 5.66
C PHE A 283 6.68 6.47 4.45
N HIS A 284 6.43 5.25 3.97
CA HIS A 284 5.66 5.01 2.75
C HIS A 284 4.33 5.77 2.70
N GLY A 285 3.54 5.67 3.78
CA GLY A 285 2.24 6.35 3.87
C GLY A 285 2.33 7.89 3.90
N THR A 286 3.47 8.45 4.30
CA THR A 286 3.72 9.90 4.26
C THR A 286 3.90 10.37 2.81
N ASP A 287 4.73 9.67 2.03
CA ASP A 287 4.91 9.96 0.60
C ASP A 287 3.63 9.71 -0.20
N VAL A 288 2.96 8.58 0.05
CA VAL A 288 1.67 8.25 -0.57
C VAL A 288 0.62 9.31 -0.25
N GLY A 289 0.58 9.81 0.98
CA GLY A 289 -0.34 10.87 1.40
C GLY A 289 -0.14 12.17 0.60
N VAL A 290 1.10 12.66 0.50
CA VAL A 290 1.40 13.87 -0.30
C VAL A 290 1.11 13.63 -1.78
N SER A 291 1.46 12.45 -2.31
CA SER A 291 1.13 12.11 -3.69
C SER A 291 -0.37 12.07 -3.95
N THR A 292 -1.17 11.61 -2.97
CA THR A 292 -2.63 11.56 -3.08
C THR A 292 -3.20 12.95 -3.30
N LEU A 293 -2.74 13.95 -2.54
CA LEU A 293 -3.17 15.34 -2.68
C LEU A 293 -2.78 15.93 -4.05
N ILE A 294 -1.57 15.66 -4.52
CA ILE A 294 -1.09 16.10 -5.84
C ILE A 294 -1.99 15.53 -6.96
N ILE A 295 -2.27 14.23 -6.90
CA ILE A 295 -3.05 13.54 -7.92
C ILE A 295 -4.53 13.92 -7.85
N LEU A 296 -5.13 14.02 -6.66
CA LEU A 296 -6.52 14.47 -6.50
C LEU A 296 -6.71 15.87 -7.09
N LYS A 297 -5.79 16.80 -6.82
CA LYS A 297 -5.82 18.15 -7.41
C LYS A 297 -5.77 18.06 -8.94
N TYR A 298 -4.84 17.27 -9.49
CA TYR A 298 -4.73 17.08 -10.94
C TYR A 298 -6.00 16.49 -11.56
N TYR A 299 -6.54 15.42 -10.99
CA TYR A 299 -7.76 14.76 -11.49
C TYR A 299 -8.97 15.69 -11.41
N LYS A 300 -9.09 16.47 -10.33
CA LYS A 300 -10.14 17.49 -10.17
C LYS A 300 -10.07 18.54 -11.29
N GLU A 301 -8.88 19.08 -11.56
CA GLU A 301 -8.69 20.08 -12.63
C GLU A 301 -8.91 19.47 -14.03
N LEU A 302 -8.42 18.25 -14.26
CA LEU A 302 -8.62 17.52 -15.51
C LEU A 302 -10.11 17.22 -15.78
N ALA A 303 -10.89 16.90 -14.75
CA ALA A 303 -12.32 16.60 -14.87
C ALA A 303 -13.20 17.84 -15.12
N LYS A 304 -12.64 19.07 -15.09
CA LYS A 304 -13.37 20.30 -15.47
C LYS A 304 -13.61 20.40 -16.97
N PHE A 305 -12.79 19.75 -17.78
CA PHE A 305 -12.96 19.74 -19.23
C PHE A 305 -14.10 18.79 -19.60
N GLU A 306 -15.19 19.32 -20.17
CA GLU A 306 -16.36 18.53 -20.56
C GLU A 306 -16.09 17.62 -21.75
N HIS A 307 -15.16 18.03 -22.61
CA HIS A 307 -14.72 17.30 -23.78
C HIS A 307 -13.20 17.29 -23.85
N VAL A 308 -12.64 16.20 -24.37
CA VAL A 308 -11.21 16.06 -24.61
C VAL A 308 -10.97 15.54 -26.01
N LYS A 309 -9.76 15.80 -26.51
CA LYS A 309 -9.23 15.12 -27.68
C LYS A 309 -8.13 14.18 -27.28
N ALA A 310 -8.20 12.95 -27.78
CA ALA A 310 -7.25 11.90 -27.48
C ALA A 310 -6.46 11.50 -28.73
N LYS A 311 -5.24 11.01 -28.51
CA LYS A 311 -4.31 10.48 -29.50
C LYS A 311 -3.57 9.29 -28.91
N LYS A 312 -2.92 8.49 -29.76
CA LYS A 312 -1.99 7.47 -29.27
C LYS A 312 -0.87 8.14 -28.47
N GLU A 313 -0.47 7.52 -27.35
CA GLU A 313 0.66 8.02 -26.56
C GLU A 313 1.93 8.00 -27.43
N VAL A 314 2.65 9.10 -27.46
CA VAL A 314 3.95 9.20 -28.13
C VAL A 314 5.02 9.31 -27.06
N ASN A 315 5.84 8.26 -26.95
CA ASN A 315 6.84 8.13 -25.91
C ASN A 315 8.24 8.46 -26.43
N ASP A 316 8.93 9.42 -25.80
CA ASP A 316 10.37 9.58 -25.96
C ASP A 316 11.09 8.59 -25.03
N TRP A 317 11.24 7.35 -25.50
CA TRP A 317 11.86 6.28 -24.73
C TRP A 317 13.30 6.57 -24.35
N ASN A 318 14.05 7.30 -25.18
CA ASN A 318 15.42 7.71 -24.85
C ASN A 318 15.41 8.61 -23.61
N LYS A 319 14.54 9.63 -23.60
CA LYS A 319 14.43 10.52 -22.45
C LYS A 319 13.89 9.81 -21.20
N ILE A 320 12.90 8.92 -21.37
CA ILE A 320 12.36 8.13 -20.26
C ILE A 320 13.49 7.31 -19.62
N TYR A 321 14.26 6.54 -20.41
CA TYR A 321 15.36 5.73 -19.87
C TYR A 321 16.48 6.59 -19.27
N GLU A 322 16.78 7.75 -19.84
CA GLU A 322 17.74 8.71 -19.27
C GLU A 322 17.33 9.15 -17.85
N VAL A 323 16.05 9.51 -17.65
CA VAL A 323 15.52 9.94 -16.34
C VAL A 323 15.58 8.81 -15.30
N TYR A 324 15.32 7.58 -15.71
CA TYR A 324 15.40 6.42 -14.82
C TYR A 324 16.83 5.99 -14.50
N GLY A 325 17.80 6.32 -15.36
CA GLY A 325 19.22 6.02 -15.14
C GLY A 325 19.43 4.53 -14.89
N GLU A 326 19.96 4.20 -13.71
CA GLU A 326 20.24 2.81 -13.30
C GLU A 326 18.99 1.93 -13.21
N LEU A 327 17.79 2.51 -13.03
CA LEU A 327 16.51 1.79 -12.99
C LEU A 327 15.93 1.52 -14.39
N ALA A 328 16.55 2.04 -15.46
CA ALA A 328 16.04 1.92 -16.82
C ALA A 328 15.84 0.46 -17.31
N PRO A 329 16.68 -0.53 -16.93
CA PRO A 329 16.45 -1.93 -17.29
C PRO A 329 15.08 -2.47 -16.83
N ASP A 330 14.69 -2.20 -15.58
CA ASP A 330 13.39 -2.64 -15.03
C ASP A 330 12.21 -1.93 -15.70
N VAL A 331 12.35 -0.62 -15.94
CA VAL A 331 11.34 0.15 -16.67
C VAL A 331 11.17 -0.36 -18.10
N ARG A 332 12.27 -0.69 -18.79
CA ARG A 332 12.24 -1.28 -20.13
C ARG A 332 11.52 -2.63 -20.12
N LYS A 333 11.81 -3.50 -19.15
CA LYS A 333 11.18 -4.82 -19.01
C LYS A 333 9.65 -4.72 -18.88
N LEU A 334 9.14 -3.68 -18.23
CA LEU A 334 7.69 -3.48 -18.03
C LEU A 334 6.96 -2.91 -19.24
N ASN A 335 7.69 -2.26 -20.14
CA ASN A 335 7.15 -1.50 -21.28
C ASN A 335 7.61 -2.04 -22.65
N THR A 336 8.14 -3.28 -22.70
CA THR A 336 8.52 -3.94 -23.95
C THR A 336 7.93 -5.35 -24.03
N PRO A 337 7.60 -5.85 -25.24
CA PRO A 337 7.74 -5.17 -26.54
C PRO A 337 6.72 -4.04 -26.78
N ASP A 338 5.67 -3.97 -25.98
CA ASP A 338 4.57 -3.01 -26.04
C ASP A 338 4.32 -2.36 -24.66
N THR A 339 3.60 -1.24 -24.61
CA THR A 339 3.18 -0.58 -23.37
C THR A 339 1.68 -0.74 -23.10
N ILE A 340 1.25 -0.45 -21.87
CA ILE A 340 -0.13 -0.64 -21.41
C ILE A 340 -1.17 0.20 -22.18
N THR A 341 -0.73 1.26 -22.86
CA THR A 341 -1.57 2.16 -23.66
C THR A 341 -1.70 1.75 -25.12
N ASP A 342 -0.85 0.84 -25.63
CA ASP A 342 -0.87 0.41 -27.03
C ASP A 342 -2.23 -0.17 -27.47
N PRO A 343 -2.92 -1.02 -26.68
CA PRO A 343 -4.24 -1.53 -27.07
C PRO A 343 -5.38 -0.51 -26.96
N ILE A 344 -5.16 0.66 -26.33
CA ILE A 344 -6.23 1.63 -26.04
C ILE A 344 -6.54 2.47 -27.27
N ASN A 345 -7.79 2.45 -27.73
CA ASN A 345 -8.24 3.34 -28.81
C ASN A 345 -8.52 4.75 -28.24
N PRO A 346 -7.91 5.82 -28.78
CA PRO A 346 -8.20 7.18 -28.35
C PRO A 346 -9.69 7.55 -28.37
N GLU A 347 -10.46 7.06 -29.34
CA GLU A 347 -11.90 7.33 -29.42
C GLU A 347 -12.68 6.76 -28.23
N ASP A 348 -12.22 5.66 -27.62
CA ASP A 348 -12.85 5.11 -26.43
C ASP A 348 -12.65 6.02 -25.20
N ILE A 349 -11.55 6.75 -25.14
CA ILE A 349 -11.31 7.77 -24.10
C ILE A 349 -12.30 8.92 -24.29
N GLU A 350 -12.43 9.45 -25.51
CA GLU A 350 -13.36 10.54 -25.81
C GLU A 350 -14.81 10.15 -25.52
N LYS A 351 -15.23 8.95 -25.96
CA LYS A 351 -16.59 8.42 -25.78
C LYS A 351 -16.94 8.17 -24.31
N ASN A 352 -15.98 7.76 -23.49
CA ASN A 352 -16.21 7.47 -22.08
C ASN A 352 -15.83 8.63 -21.15
N TRP A 353 -15.48 9.80 -21.69
CA TRP A 353 -14.96 10.91 -20.89
C TRP A 353 -15.92 11.40 -19.81
N GLU A 354 -17.22 11.49 -20.12
CA GLU A 354 -18.25 11.85 -19.14
C GLU A 354 -18.25 10.89 -17.94
N LYS A 355 -18.21 9.58 -18.19
CA LYS A 355 -18.11 8.56 -17.13
C LYS A 355 -16.81 8.66 -16.35
N ILE A 356 -15.70 9.00 -17.00
CA ILE A 356 -14.42 9.24 -16.30
C ILE A 356 -14.56 10.42 -15.33
N ARG A 357 -15.22 11.51 -15.75
CA ARG A 357 -15.51 12.66 -14.86
C ARG A 357 -16.41 12.25 -13.69
N GLU A 358 -17.45 11.45 -13.93
CA GLU A 358 -18.31 10.91 -12.86
C GLU A 358 -17.53 10.03 -11.87
N ILE A 359 -16.61 9.19 -12.36
CA ILE A 359 -15.74 8.37 -11.51
C ILE A 359 -14.88 9.27 -10.61
N VAL A 360 -14.27 10.33 -11.16
CA VAL A 360 -13.48 11.31 -10.38
C VAL A 360 -14.36 12.01 -9.34
N ALA A 361 -15.60 12.36 -9.69
CA ALA A 361 -16.56 13.00 -8.77
C ALA A 361 -17.13 12.03 -7.71
N SER A 362 -16.91 10.72 -7.83
CA SER A 362 -17.45 9.72 -6.89
C SER A 362 -16.69 9.63 -5.56
N VAL A 363 -15.57 10.35 -5.41
CA VAL A 363 -14.74 10.38 -4.19
C VAL A 363 -14.75 11.77 -3.56
N PRO A 364 -14.35 11.93 -2.27
CA PRO A 364 -14.28 13.23 -1.64
C PRO A 364 -13.35 14.17 -2.41
N SER A 365 -13.67 15.44 -2.37
CA SER A 365 -12.91 16.49 -3.03
C SER A 365 -11.49 16.61 -2.46
N TYR A 366 -10.61 17.25 -3.24
CA TYR A 366 -9.28 17.64 -2.78
C TYR A 366 -9.34 18.40 -1.44
N GLU A 367 -10.28 19.33 -1.28
CA GLU A 367 -10.44 20.14 -0.07
C GLU A 367 -10.83 19.29 1.13
N GLU A 368 -11.78 18.36 0.97
CA GLU A 368 -12.18 17.44 2.05
C GLU A 368 -11.03 16.55 2.50
N CYS A 369 -10.28 15.97 1.54
CA CYS A 369 -9.10 15.17 1.83
C CYS A 369 -8.00 15.99 2.50
N LEU A 370 -7.71 17.19 2.00
CA LEU A 370 -6.70 18.09 2.56
C LEU A 370 -7.02 18.46 4.02
N GLU A 371 -8.26 18.84 4.31
CA GLU A 371 -8.66 19.22 5.66
C GLU A 371 -8.64 18.03 6.63
N ALA A 372 -9.02 16.83 6.18
CA ALA A 372 -8.89 15.63 6.98
C ALA A 372 -7.41 15.29 7.24
N MET A 373 -6.56 15.31 6.22
CA MET A 373 -5.13 15.02 6.36
C MET A 373 -4.40 16.02 7.27
N LYS A 374 -4.77 17.31 7.23
CA LYS A 374 -4.27 18.31 8.19
C LYS A 374 -4.64 17.96 9.63
N LYS A 375 -5.91 17.62 9.88
CA LYS A 375 -6.38 17.21 11.22
C LYS A 375 -5.66 15.96 11.71
N ALA A 376 -5.37 15.04 10.78
CA ALA A 376 -4.68 13.79 11.06
C ALA A 376 -3.17 13.94 11.27
N GLY A 377 -2.60 15.15 11.13
CA GLY A 377 -1.16 15.38 11.28
C GLY A 377 -0.31 14.85 10.13
N CYS A 378 -0.91 14.58 8.96
CA CYS A 378 -0.17 14.16 7.78
C CYS A 378 0.71 15.29 7.22
N ALA A 379 1.81 14.92 6.56
CA ALA A 379 2.47 15.81 5.61
C ALA A 379 1.51 16.11 4.45
N ILE A 380 1.45 17.37 4.01
CA ILE A 380 0.48 17.83 3.00
C ILE A 380 1.12 18.44 1.75
N THR A 381 2.40 18.78 1.81
CA THR A 381 3.15 19.35 0.69
C THR A 381 4.45 18.60 0.45
N TYR A 382 5.02 18.78 -0.75
CA TYR A 382 6.35 18.25 -1.08
C TYR A 382 7.46 18.79 -0.15
N LYS A 383 7.29 19.99 0.43
CA LYS A 383 8.25 20.58 1.36
C LYS A 383 8.22 19.88 2.72
N ASP A 384 7.04 19.42 3.14
CA ASP A 384 6.88 18.70 4.41
C ASP A 384 7.61 17.35 4.41
N ILE A 385 7.78 16.75 3.22
CA ILE A 385 8.54 15.51 2.98
C ILE A 385 9.95 15.79 2.43
N GLY A 386 10.47 17.02 2.60
CA GLY A 386 11.85 17.37 2.27
C GLY A 386 12.25 17.27 0.79
N LYS A 387 11.29 17.09 -0.13
CA LYS A 387 11.57 16.90 -1.56
C LYS A 387 11.73 18.24 -2.28
N LYS A 388 12.52 18.26 -3.35
CA LYS A 388 12.69 19.44 -4.21
C LYS A 388 11.54 19.55 -5.21
N LYS A 389 11.19 20.78 -5.60
CA LYS A 389 10.11 21.05 -6.57
C LYS A 389 10.34 20.27 -7.87
N GLU A 390 11.54 20.38 -8.43
CA GLU A 390 11.92 19.76 -9.71
C GLU A 390 11.84 18.24 -9.65
N PHE A 391 12.17 17.65 -8.51
CA PHE A 391 12.10 16.20 -8.29
C PHE A 391 10.64 15.70 -8.27
N VAL A 392 9.73 16.46 -7.67
CA VAL A 392 8.31 16.14 -7.68
C VAL A 392 7.69 16.34 -9.06
N GLU A 393 8.09 17.38 -9.81
CA GLU A 393 7.65 17.58 -11.19
C GLU A 393 8.13 16.45 -12.12
N GLU A 394 9.39 16.02 -11.97
CA GLU A 394 9.94 14.87 -12.69
C GLU A 394 9.16 13.59 -12.33
N GLY A 395 8.96 13.32 -11.03
CA GLY A 395 8.19 12.16 -10.56
C GLY A 395 6.76 12.15 -11.10
N PHE A 396 6.05 13.28 -11.07
CA PHE A 396 4.70 13.39 -11.62
C PHE A 396 4.64 13.03 -13.12
N LYS A 397 5.66 13.42 -13.89
CA LYS A 397 5.73 13.14 -15.33
C LYS A 397 6.10 11.69 -15.63
N TYR A 398 7.08 11.13 -14.91
CA TYR A 398 7.71 9.88 -15.31
C TYR A 398 7.28 8.67 -14.48
N HIS A 399 6.71 8.80 -13.28
CA HIS A 399 6.28 7.65 -12.48
C HIS A 399 5.38 6.64 -13.22
N PRO A 400 4.47 7.01 -14.16
CA PRO A 400 3.57 6.04 -14.78
C PRO A 400 4.30 4.92 -15.55
N TYR A 401 5.57 5.12 -15.93
CA TYR A 401 6.37 4.11 -16.63
C TYR A 401 6.94 3.02 -15.71
N MET A 402 6.93 3.19 -14.36
CA MET A 402 7.45 2.18 -13.42
C MET A 402 6.57 0.96 -13.23
N ARG A 403 5.36 0.97 -13.81
CA ARG A 403 4.40 -0.12 -13.69
C ARG A 403 3.66 -0.30 -15.00
N ARG A 404 3.43 -1.55 -15.37
CA ARG A 404 2.53 -1.90 -16.47
C ARG A 404 1.08 -1.84 -15.99
N ARG A 405 0.57 -0.62 -15.79
CA ARG A 405 -0.77 -0.36 -15.24
C ARG A 405 -1.41 0.86 -15.89
N LEU A 406 -2.66 0.74 -16.33
CA LEU A 406 -3.43 1.89 -16.78
C LEU A 406 -4.03 2.59 -15.55
N SER A 407 -3.67 3.84 -15.35
CA SER A 407 -4.27 4.79 -14.40
C SER A 407 -4.85 5.98 -15.18
N LEU A 408 -5.70 6.81 -14.57
CA LEU A 408 -6.17 8.02 -15.24
C LEU A 408 -5.00 8.98 -15.55
N LYS A 409 -3.96 9.01 -14.71
CA LYS A 409 -2.71 9.73 -15.02
C LYS A 409 -2.03 9.19 -16.27
N ARG A 410 -1.96 7.87 -16.45
CA ARG A 410 -1.41 7.26 -17.67
C ARG A 410 -2.28 7.57 -18.90
N VAL A 411 -3.61 7.50 -18.75
CA VAL A 411 -4.57 7.91 -19.78
C VAL A 411 -4.35 9.38 -20.18
N SER A 412 -4.01 10.26 -19.24
CA SER A 412 -3.80 11.67 -19.55
C SER A 412 -2.66 11.92 -20.56
N HIS A 413 -1.67 11.02 -20.66
CA HIS A 413 -0.61 11.12 -21.69
C HIS A 413 -1.11 10.88 -23.12
N MET A 414 -2.31 10.30 -23.25
CA MET A 414 -3.01 10.14 -24.51
C MET A 414 -3.89 11.35 -24.84
N LEU A 415 -4.00 12.35 -23.97
CA LEU A 415 -4.81 13.55 -24.24
C LEU A 415 -3.97 14.60 -24.99
N ASP A 416 -4.54 15.17 -26.05
CA ASP A 416 -3.91 16.27 -26.80
C ASP A 416 -4.37 17.62 -26.24
N MET A 417 -3.88 17.95 -25.05
CA MET A 417 -4.29 19.14 -24.31
C MET A 417 -3.06 19.86 -23.75
N ASP A 418 -3.02 21.19 -23.92
CA ASP A 418 -1.95 22.01 -23.36
C ASP A 418 -2.00 22.01 -21.82
N PHE A 419 -3.19 21.90 -21.24
CA PHE A 419 -3.36 21.65 -19.80
C PHE A 419 -2.47 20.50 -19.30
N VAL A 420 -2.47 19.34 -19.98
CA VAL A 420 -1.67 18.19 -19.55
C VAL A 420 -0.17 18.43 -19.72
N LYS A 421 0.23 19.12 -20.80
CA LYS A 421 1.64 19.40 -21.12
C LYS A 421 2.25 20.41 -20.15
N ASP A 422 1.48 21.41 -19.77
CA ASP A 422 1.94 22.56 -19.00
C ASP A 422 1.63 22.45 -17.50
N TYR A 423 0.86 21.44 -17.08
CA TYR A 423 0.47 21.26 -15.67
C TYR A 423 1.69 21.13 -14.76
N LYS A 424 1.70 21.96 -13.72
CA LYS A 424 2.70 21.92 -12.65
C LYS A 424 2.06 21.37 -11.37
N PRO A 425 2.45 20.18 -10.90
CA PRO A 425 1.77 19.48 -9.80
C PRO A 425 1.89 20.13 -8.42
N VAL A 426 2.80 21.09 -8.28
CA VAL A 426 3.22 21.68 -7.00
C VAL A 426 3.14 23.21 -7.00
N ASP A 427 2.46 23.77 -7.99
CA ASP A 427 2.11 25.19 -8.08
C ASP A 427 0.68 25.48 -7.60
#